data_AF-A0A7V6ECG6-F1
#
_entry.id   AF-A0A7V6ECG6-F1
#
_cell.length_a   1.000
_cell.length_b   1.000
_cell.length_c   1.000
_cell.angle_alpha   90.00
_cell.angle_beta   90.00
_cell.angle_gamma   90.00
#
_symmetry.space_group_name_H-M   'P 1'
#
loop_
_entity.id
_entity.type
_entity.pdbx_description
1 polymer ?
#
loop_
_entity_poly.entity_id
_entity_poly.type
_entity_poly.pdbx_seq_one_letter_code
_entity_poly.pdbx_strand_id
1 'polypeptide(L)'
;MKKLVLALLTIALIPFAVHSREPVQFTAARSVHLGYPQTECDAFYLELEVIDSVPGSYFMACGWNTGYFGIQELGNGSKIAIFSVWDSSPQDNPDIVPVHEQTECLYKAEDVKINRFGGEGSGAQCLFNFNWQTKSTNKFLVTSQVQSNKTTYTGFIWLNDKNSWKKLVSFRTKTGGKNMHGLYSFIEDFRRDKKSVNEVRSARFFNIFVRTVNDGWHSISKARFTASNSDWESKDNIDAMIFDNKFILMTGGSIKQNCPIGTWLEINNLNKEPPKDLPNFLTRPVITHSMPSESK
;
A
#
# COMPACT_ATOMS: atom_id res chain seq x y z
N MET A 1 77.62 41.96 26.70
CA MET A 1 77.16 40.96 25.70
C MET A 1 75.99 40.19 26.29
N LYS A 2 74.76 40.42 25.80
CA LYS A 2 73.53 39.82 26.33
C LYS A 2 73.44 38.36 25.88
N LYS A 3 73.26 37.41 26.82
CA LYS A 3 72.98 36.00 26.50
C LYS A 3 71.50 35.88 26.12
N LEU A 4 71.25 35.43 24.90
CA LEU A 4 69.93 35.14 24.35
C LEU A 4 69.47 33.77 24.88
N VAL A 5 68.37 33.74 25.64
CA VAL A 5 67.72 32.49 26.07
C VAL A 5 66.67 32.16 25.02
N LEU A 6 66.88 31.06 24.30
CA LEU A 6 65.95 30.53 23.32
C LEU A 6 64.95 29.62 24.06
N ALA A 7 63.73 30.10 24.26
CA ALA A 7 62.64 29.28 24.80
C ALA A 7 62.03 28.44 23.68
N LEU A 8 62.19 27.11 23.75
CA LEU A 8 61.47 26.18 22.88
C LEU A 8 59.99 26.15 23.31
N LEU A 9 59.11 26.66 22.45
CA LEU A 9 57.66 26.56 22.61
C LEU A 9 57.21 25.20 22.05
N THR A 10 56.96 24.22 22.92
CA THR A 10 56.35 22.94 22.53
C THR A 10 54.86 23.16 22.29
N ILE A 11 54.45 23.20 21.02
CA ILE A 11 53.04 23.18 20.63
C ILE A 11 52.53 21.74 20.83
N ALA A 12 51.71 21.54 21.85
CA ALA A 12 50.97 20.29 22.03
C ALA A 12 49.85 20.22 20.98
N LEU A 13 49.98 19.32 20.00
CA LEU A 13 48.87 18.93 19.13
C LEU A 13 47.84 18.19 19.97
N ILE A 14 46.71 18.86 20.24
CA ILE A 14 45.51 18.21 20.78
C ILE A 14 44.89 17.42 19.61
N PRO A 15 44.80 16.09 19.68
CA PRO A 15 44.11 15.33 18.64
C PRO A 15 42.63 15.71 18.67
N PHE A 16 42.14 16.30 17.59
CA PHE A 16 40.70 16.39 17.35
C PHE A 16 40.16 14.97 17.28
N ALA A 17 39.45 14.53 18.33
CA ALA A 17 38.68 13.31 18.29
C ALA A 17 37.58 13.46 17.23
N VAL A 18 37.84 12.93 16.04
CA VAL A 18 36.80 12.66 15.06
C VAL A 18 35.86 11.67 15.73
N HIS A 19 34.73 12.15 16.24
CA HIS A 19 33.63 11.26 16.62
C HIS A 19 33.16 10.60 15.32
N SER A 20 33.66 9.39 15.04
CA SER A 20 33.01 8.50 14.10
C SER A 20 31.61 8.27 14.65
N ARG A 21 30.60 8.90 14.04
CA ARG A 21 29.21 8.50 14.27
C ARG A 21 29.16 7.01 13.98
N GLU A 22 28.69 6.21 14.93
CA GLU A 22 28.41 4.80 14.65
C GLU A 22 27.55 4.73 13.39
N PRO A 23 27.83 3.76 12.48
CA PRO A 23 27.02 3.64 11.27
C PRO A 23 25.56 3.51 11.67
N VAL A 24 24.70 4.32 11.04
CA VAL A 24 23.26 4.30 11.30
C VAL A 24 22.77 2.87 11.07
N GLN A 25 22.40 2.18 12.15
CA GLN A 25 21.93 0.81 12.06
C GLN A 25 20.43 0.84 11.76
N PHE A 26 20.10 0.77 10.47
CA PHE A 26 18.73 0.65 10.02
C PHE A 26 18.05 -0.57 10.64
N THR A 27 16.79 -0.44 11.00
CA THR A 27 16.00 -1.51 11.62
C THR A 27 15.17 -2.27 10.59
N ALA A 28 14.89 -1.68 9.43
CA ALA A 28 14.04 -2.25 8.40
C ALA A 28 14.53 -1.92 6.97
N ALA A 29 14.14 -2.77 6.01
CA ALA A 29 14.15 -2.39 4.61
C ALA A 29 13.17 -1.24 4.37
N ARG A 30 13.49 -0.36 3.41
CA ARG A 30 12.69 0.84 3.15
C ARG A 30 11.41 0.51 2.42
N SER A 31 10.32 1.08 2.88
CA SER A 31 9.03 0.93 2.22
C SER A 31 9.03 1.60 0.85
N VAL A 32 8.56 0.87 -0.16
CA VAL A 32 8.54 1.28 -1.57
C VAL A 32 7.13 1.26 -2.10
N HIS A 33 6.76 2.22 -2.95
CA HIS A 33 5.37 2.44 -3.36
C HIS A 33 5.24 2.68 -4.87
N LEU A 34 4.04 2.36 -5.37
CA LEU A 34 3.55 2.76 -6.67
C LEU A 34 2.33 3.65 -6.46
N GLY A 35 2.39 4.90 -6.92
CA GLY A 35 1.24 5.81 -6.94
C GLY A 35 0.57 5.84 -8.31
N TYR A 36 -0.76 5.71 -8.38
CA TYR A 36 -1.50 5.65 -9.63
C TYR A 36 -2.15 7.00 -9.97
N PRO A 37 -2.16 7.45 -11.23
CA PRO A 37 -2.62 8.78 -11.63
C PRO A 37 -4.15 8.84 -11.79
N GLN A 38 -4.89 8.22 -10.88
CA GLN A 38 -6.35 8.33 -10.83
C GLN A 38 -6.76 9.35 -9.78
N THR A 39 -7.58 10.32 -10.19
CA THR A 39 -8.06 11.37 -9.29
C THR A 39 -9.12 10.87 -8.32
N GLU A 40 -10.12 10.14 -8.81
CA GLU A 40 -11.18 9.56 -8.00
C GLU A 40 -11.77 8.29 -8.68
N CYS A 41 -12.16 7.28 -7.91
CA CYS A 41 -12.82 6.06 -8.41
C CYS A 41 -13.79 5.43 -7.40
N ASP A 42 -14.82 4.75 -7.88
CA ASP A 42 -15.77 3.99 -7.06
C ASP A 42 -15.47 2.47 -7.03
N ALA A 43 -14.51 2.01 -7.84
CA ALA A 43 -13.92 0.68 -7.73
C ALA A 43 -12.45 0.70 -8.12
N PHE A 44 -11.65 -0.12 -7.44
CA PHE A 44 -10.22 -0.29 -7.69
C PHE A 44 -9.87 -1.79 -7.63
N TYR A 45 -9.37 -2.31 -8.74
CA TYR A 45 -8.96 -3.70 -8.94
C TYR A 45 -7.47 -3.77 -9.29
N LEU A 46 -6.79 -4.80 -8.75
CA LEU A 46 -5.39 -5.08 -9.05
C LEU A 46 -5.07 -6.56 -8.85
N GLU A 47 -4.13 -7.06 -9.64
CA GLU A 47 -3.50 -8.38 -9.46
C GLU A 47 -2.08 -8.24 -8.90
N LEU A 48 -1.78 -9.06 -7.90
CA LEU A 48 -0.52 -9.07 -7.17
C LEU A 48 0.09 -10.48 -7.17
N GLU A 49 1.37 -10.56 -7.53
CA GLU A 49 2.17 -11.77 -7.40
C GLU A 49 3.40 -11.48 -6.53
N VAL A 50 3.50 -12.15 -5.39
CA VAL A 50 4.68 -12.04 -4.51
C VAL A 50 5.79 -12.94 -5.06
N ILE A 51 6.97 -12.38 -5.32
CA ILE A 51 8.12 -13.12 -5.82
C ILE A 51 8.95 -13.60 -4.62
N ASP A 52 9.42 -12.66 -3.80
CA ASP A 52 10.23 -12.90 -2.60
C ASP A 52 9.49 -12.37 -1.37
N SER A 53 9.43 -13.19 -0.32
CA SER A 53 8.86 -12.83 0.97
C SER A 53 9.66 -13.44 2.11
N VAL A 54 9.66 -12.72 3.22
CA VAL A 54 10.15 -13.19 4.51
C VAL A 54 9.13 -12.85 5.59
N PRO A 55 9.15 -13.54 6.75
CA PRO A 55 8.30 -13.16 7.89
C PRO A 55 8.47 -11.68 8.23
N GLY A 56 7.34 -10.99 8.43
CA GLY A 56 7.30 -9.54 8.63
C GLY A 56 7.25 -8.72 7.35
N SER A 57 6.60 -9.23 6.30
CA SER A 57 6.44 -8.54 5.02
C SER A 57 4.99 -8.21 4.75
N TYR A 58 4.73 -6.97 4.30
CA TYR A 58 3.43 -6.55 3.82
C TYR A 58 3.49 -6.18 2.35
N PHE A 59 2.70 -6.85 1.52
CA PHE A 59 2.49 -6.55 0.11
C PHE A 59 1.09 -5.96 -0.06
N MET A 60 1.02 -4.63 -0.09
CA MET A 60 -0.23 -3.90 -0.17
C MET A 60 -0.64 -3.71 -1.64
N ALA A 61 -1.82 -4.23 -1.99
CA ALA A 61 -2.34 -4.23 -3.35
C ALA A 61 -3.14 -2.95 -3.66
N CYS A 62 -4.23 -2.71 -2.94
CA CYS A 62 -5.15 -1.60 -3.21
C CYS A 62 -5.22 -0.62 -2.03
N GLY A 63 -4.47 0.48 -2.12
CA GLY A 63 -4.49 1.58 -1.16
C GLY A 63 -5.22 2.79 -1.70
N TRP A 64 -5.81 3.57 -0.79
CA TRP A 64 -6.43 4.86 -1.07
C TRP A 64 -6.28 5.79 0.14
N ASN A 65 -6.70 7.04 0.00
CA ASN A 65 -6.60 8.11 0.99
C ASN A 65 -7.14 7.79 2.41
N THR A 66 -7.97 6.76 2.58
CA THR A 66 -8.58 6.38 3.87
C THR A 66 -8.53 4.88 4.15
N GLY A 67 -7.71 4.12 3.42
CA GLY A 67 -7.51 2.72 3.75
C GLY A 67 -6.48 2.00 2.90
N TYR A 68 -6.33 0.72 3.19
CA TYR A 68 -5.45 -0.18 2.46
C TYR A 68 -5.98 -1.60 2.46
N PHE A 69 -5.59 -2.34 1.42
CA PHE A 69 -5.95 -3.74 1.25
C PHE A 69 -4.80 -4.52 0.61
N GLY A 70 -4.41 -5.63 1.22
CA GLY A 70 -3.34 -6.49 0.69
C GLY A 70 -3.13 -7.76 1.49
N ILE A 71 -1.92 -8.31 1.41
CA ILE A 71 -1.55 -9.58 2.04
C ILE A 71 -0.24 -9.49 2.80
N GLN A 72 -0.17 -10.18 3.93
CA GLN A 72 0.99 -10.18 4.83
C GLN A 72 1.52 -11.59 5.05
N GLU A 73 2.83 -11.68 5.27
CA GLU A 73 3.46 -12.79 5.98
C GLU A 73 3.84 -12.29 7.38
N LEU A 74 3.15 -12.79 8.39
CA LEU A 74 3.35 -12.40 9.79
C LEU A 74 4.70 -12.92 10.31
N GLY A 75 5.15 -12.39 11.44
CA GLY A 75 6.45 -12.77 12.04
C GLY A 75 6.55 -14.27 12.40
N ASN A 76 5.43 -14.95 12.60
CA ASN A 76 5.37 -16.39 12.83
C ASN A 76 5.21 -17.21 11.52
N GLY A 77 5.34 -16.57 10.35
CA GLY A 77 5.15 -17.19 9.03
C GLY A 77 3.70 -17.39 8.59
N SER A 78 2.71 -17.06 9.43
CA SER A 78 1.30 -17.14 9.05
C SER A 78 0.97 -16.11 7.97
N LYS A 79 0.11 -16.49 7.03
CA LYS A 79 -0.24 -15.66 5.88
C LYS A 79 -1.69 -15.22 5.92
N ILE A 80 -1.90 -13.92 5.77
CA ILE A 80 -3.22 -13.31 5.90
C ILE A 80 -3.48 -12.29 4.79
N ALA A 81 -4.76 -12.04 4.53
CA ALA A 81 -5.21 -10.81 3.89
C ALA A 81 -5.68 -9.81 4.97
N ILE A 82 -5.37 -8.54 4.76
CA ILE A 82 -5.72 -7.44 5.66
C ILE A 82 -6.43 -6.33 4.88
N PHE A 83 -7.60 -5.91 5.35
CA PHE A 83 -8.35 -4.77 4.82
C PHE A 83 -8.61 -3.78 5.95
N SER A 84 -8.12 -2.55 5.83
CA SER A 84 -8.20 -1.55 6.89
C SER A 84 -8.74 -0.23 6.39
N VAL A 85 -9.51 0.44 7.25
CA VAL A 85 -10.04 1.78 7.03
C VAL A 85 -9.78 2.61 8.28
N TRP A 86 -9.18 3.79 8.08
CA TRP A 86 -8.95 4.74 9.18
C TRP A 86 -10.26 5.40 9.62
N ASP A 87 -10.31 5.73 10.90
CA ASP A 87 -11.32 6.62 11.46
C ASP A 87 -11.22 8.02 10.84
N SER A 88 -12.29 8.80 10.92
CA SER A 88 -12.19 10.24 10.61
C SER A 88 -11.35 11.01 11.64
N SER A 89 -11.23 10.38 12.81
CA SER A 89 -10.22 10.45 13.84
C SER A 89 -8.72 10.60 13.49
N PRO A 90 -7.98 11.72 13.67
CA PRO A 90 -6.52 11.64 13.56
C PRO A 90 -5.85 11.05 14.83
N GLN A 91 -6.60 10.56 15.82
CA GLN A 91 -6.00 10.01 17.04
C GLN A 91 -5.34 8.66 16.80
N ASP A 92 -4.21 8.43 17.46
CA ASP A 92 -3.48 7.17 17.41
C ASP A 92 -4.06 6.09 18.32
N ASN A 93 -4.67 6.48 19.44
CA ASN A 93 -5.24 5.52 20.37
C ASN A 93 -6.71 5.21 19.97
N PRO A 94 -7.02 3.98 19.50
CA PRO A 94 -8.36 3.64 19.04
C PRO A 94 -9.42 3.64 20.15
N ASP A 95 -9.01 3.52 21.43
CA ASP A 95 -9.91 3.35 22.57
C ASP A 95 -10.53 4.68 23.04
N ILE A 96 -9.95 5.81 22.61
CA ILE A 96 -10.43 7.15 22.97
C ILE A 96 -11.19 7.84 21.83
N VAL A 97 -11.24 7.22 20.64
CA VAL A 97 -11.94 7.81 19.48
C VAL A 97 -13.45 7.83 19.76
N PRO A 98 -14.13 8.98 19.65
CA PRO A 98 -15.58 9.03 19.81
C PRO A 98 -16.30 8.10 18.84
N VAL A 99 -17.31 7.35 19.29
CA VAL A 99 -18.02 6.33 18.48
C VAL A 99 -18.49 6.87 17.12
N HIS A 100 -18.96 8.11 17.08
CA HIS A 100 -19.45 8.75 15.85
C HIS A 100 -18.34 9.14 14.85
N GLU A 101 -17.07 9.05 15.24
CA GLU A 101 -15.87 9.24 14.39
C GLU A 101 -15.17 7.92 14.06
N GLN A 102 -15.56 6.83 14.73
CA GLN A 102 -15.04 5.50 14.45
C GLN A 102 -15.59 4.95 13.14
N THR A 103 -14.75 4.15 12.48
CA THR A 103 -15.11 3.34 11.34
C THR A 103 -16.09 2.24 11.78
N GLU A 104 -17.24 2.22 11.12
CA GLU A 104 -18.32 1.26 11.39
C GLU A 104 -18.14 -0.02 10.56
N CYS A 105 -18.41 -1.18 11.16
CA CYS A 105 -18.46 -2.45 10.45
C CYS A 105 -19.90 -2.79 10.05
N LEU A 106 -20.21 -2.67 8.75
CA LEU A 106 -21.56 -2.95 8.21
C LEU A 106 -21.74 -4.40 7.77
N TYR A 107 -20.64 -5.06 7.40
CA TYR A 107 -20.63 -6.46 7.01
C TYR A 107 -19.28 -7.08 7.40
N LYS A 108 -19.30 -8.32 7.87
CA LYS A 108 -18.11 -9.18 8.01
C LYS A 108 -18.47 -10.60 7.55
N ALA A 109 -17.55 -11.27 6.87
CA ALA A 109 -17.68 -12.71 6.63
C ALA A 109 -17.50 -13.50 7.95
N GLU A 110 -17.94 -14.76 7.96
CA GLU A 110 -17.93 -15.59 9.18
C GLU A 110 -16.50 -15.94 9.67
N ASP A 111 -15.58 -16.09 8.73
CA ASP A 111 -14.20 -16.56 8.90
C ASP A 111 -13.18 -15.42 8.94
N VAL A 112 -13.63 -14.18 9.13
CA VAL A 112 -12.74 -13.02 9.30
C VAL A 112 -12.77 -12.50 10.73
N LYS A 113 -11.63 -11.95 11.16
CA LYS A 113 -11.49 -11.28 12.46
C LYS A 113 -11.49 -9.77 12.26
N ILE A 114 -12.36 -9.07 13.00
CA ILE A 114 -12.39 -7.60 13.02
C ILE A 114 -11.68 -7.10 14.27
N ASN A 115 -10.74 -6.19 14.09
CA ASN A 115 -10.03 -5.51 15.17
C ASN A 115 -10.06 -3.99 14.97
N ARG A 116 -9.68 -3.28 16.02
CA ARG A 116 -9.27 -1.88 15.96
C ARG A 116 -7.75 -1.80 15.84
N PHE A 117 -7.22 -0.75 15.22
CA PHE A 117 -5.77 -0.48 15.15
C PHE A 117 -5.45 0.96 15.54
N GLY A 118 -4.18 1.23 15.82
CA GLY A 118 -3.66 2.50 16.32
C GLY A 118 -2.17 2.72 16.01
N GLY A 119 -1.63 3.85 16.47
CA GLY A 119 -0.20 4.20 16.44
C GLY A 119 0.27 4.99 15.21
N GLU A 120 -0.48 4.93 14.11
CA GLU A 120 -0.25 5.69 12.86
C GLU A 120 -1.62 6.16 12.34
N GLY A 121 -2.31 6.90 13.20
CA GLY A 121 -3.77 7.01 13.20
C GLY A 121 -4.44 5.75 13.77
N SER A 122 -5.76 5.77 13.84
CA SER A 122 -6.57 4.64 14.31
C SER A 122 -7.69 4.29 13.33
N GLY A 123 -8.23 3.08 13.46
CA GLY A 123 -9.22 2.58 12.52
C GLY A 123 -9.73 1.19 12.82
N ALA A 124 -10.47 0.64 11.86
CA ALA A 124 -10.93 -0.75 11.89
C ALA A 124 -10.21 -1.56 10.81
N GLN A 125 -9.86 -2.80 11.15
CA GLN A 125 -9.23 -3.74 10.24
C GLN A 125 -9.95 -5.09 10.24
N CYS A 126 -9.96 -5.73 9.08
CA CYS A 126 -10.41 -7.08 8.85
C CYS A 126 -9.19 -7.94 8.52
N LEU A 127 -9.03 -9.05 9.23
CA LEU A 127 -7.99 -10.05 9.03
C LEU A 127 -8.64 -11.34 8.57
N PHE A 128 -8.15 -11.88 7.45
CA PHE A 128 -8.60 -13.14 6.89
C PHE A 128 -7.39 -14.07 6.73
N ASN A 129 -7.47 -15.29 7.28
CA ASN A 129 -6.43 -16.29 7.04
C ASN A 129 -6.43 -16.65 5.55
N PHE A 130 -5.35 -16.30 4.87
CA PHE A 130 -5.25 -16.39 3.43
C PHE A 130 -3.86 -16.92 3.10
N ASN A 131 -3.77 -18.24 2.96
CA ASN A 131 -2.53 -18.99 2.77
C ASN A 131 -1.93 -18.79 1.36
N TRP A 132 -1.71 -17.54 0.97
CA TRP A 132 -1.18 -17.17 -0.33
C TRP A 132 0.21 -17.77 -0.55
N GLN A 133 0.53 -18.07 -1.79
CA GLN A 133 1.82 -18.66 -2.19
C GLN A 133 2.60 -17.66 -3.03
N THR A 134 3.93 -17.71 -2.94
CA THR A 134 4.78 -16.96 -3.87
C THR A 134 4.52 -17.45 -5.30
N LYS A 135 4.71 -16.56 -6.27
CA LYS A 135 4.48 -16.81 -7.71
C LYS A 135 3.04 -17.19 -8.07
N SER A 136 2.10 -17.05 -7.13
CA SER A 136 0.66 -17.20 -7.38
C SER A 136 0.01 -15.83 -7.49
N THR A 137 -0.90 -15.68 -8.44
CA THR A 137 -1.67 -14.47 -8.64
C THR A 137 -2.77 -14.35 -7.58
N ASN A 138 -2.81 -13.21 -6.91
CA ASN A 138 -3.85 -12.82 -5.95
C ASN A 138 -4.60 -11.62 -6.53
N LYS A 139 -5.94 -11.71 -6.60
CA LYS A 139 -6.77 -10.63 -7.16
C LYS A 139 -7.49 -9.90 -6.04
N PHE A 140 -7.42 -8.58 -6.08
CA PHE A 140 -8.01 -7.69 -5.09
C PHE A 140 -8.99 -6.74 -5.76
N LEU A 141 -10.08 -6.45 -5.05
CA LEU A 141 -11.07 -5.48 -5.48
C LEU A 141 -11.58 -4.72 -4.26
N VAL A 142 -11.54 -3.40 -4.35
CA VAL A 142 -12.17 -2.48 -3.39
C VAL A 142 -13.22 -1.66 -4.10
N THR A 143 -14.36 -1.45 -3.46
CA THR A 143 -15.43 -0.59 -3.99
C THR A 143 -15.81 0.46 -2.96
N SER A 144 -16.12 1.67 -3.38
CA SER A 144 -16.68 2.72 -2.52
C SER A 144 -18.12 3.05 -2.89
N GLN A 145 -18.94 3.29 -1.88
CA GLN A 145 -20.32 3.77 -2.03
C GLN A 145 -20.53 4.97 -1.09
N VAL A 146 -20.72 6.15 -1.68
CA VAL A 146 -21.00 7.38 -0.95
C VAL A 146 -22.47 7.42 -0.49
N GLN A 147 -22.69 7.77 0.77
CA GLN A 147 -24.00 8.03 1.37
C GLN A 147 -23.91 9.28 2.23
N SER A 148 -24.39 10.41 1.69
CA SER A 148 -24.26 11.73 2.33
C SER A 148 -22.78 12.03 2.63
N ASN A 149 -22.43 12.29 3.90
CA ASN A 149 -21.06 12.61 4.32
C ASN A 149 -20.17 11.40 4.63
N LYS A 150 -20.68 10.17 4.46
CA LYS A 150 -19.96 8.92 4.73
C LYS A 150 -19.72 8.14 3.45
N THR A 151 -18.67 7.32 3.46
CA THR A 151 -18.37 6.38 2.38
C THR A 151 -18.22 4.98 2.97
N THR A 152 -18.90 4.01 2.35
CA THR A 152 -18.72 2.59 2.64
C THR A 152 -17.71 2.00 1.67
N TYR A 153 -16.63 1.42 2.21
CA TYR A 153 -15.64 0.65 1.45
C TYR A 153 -15.87 -0.83 1.66
N THR A 154 -15.85 -1.60 0.57
CA THR A 154 -16.01 -3.06 0.61
C THR A 154 -14.83 -3.73 -0.05
N GLY A 155 -14.21 -4.68 0.66
CA GLY A 155 -13.09 -5.48 0.17
C GLY A 155 -13.51 -6.86 -0.30
N PHE A 156 -13.06 -7.23 -1.49
CA PHE A 156 -13.25 -8.56 -2.10
C PHE A 156 -11.90 -9.17 -2.48
N ILE A 157 -11.72 -10.45 -2.18
CA ILE A 157 -10.53 -11.21 -2.58
C ILE A 157 -10.93 -12.42 -3.40
N TRP A 158 -10.13 -12.76 -4.41
CA TRP A 158 -10.35 -13.96 -5.20
C TRP A 158 -9.79 -15.20 -4.50
N LEU A 159 -10.61 -16.22 -4.36
CA LEU A 159 -10.23 -17.53 -3.84
C LEU A 159 -9.87 -18.45 -5.01
N ASN A 160 -8.57 -18.66 -5.23
CA ASN A 160 -8.06 -19.49 -6.35
C ASN A 160 -8.57 -20.94 -6.31
N ASP A 161 -8.70 -21.52 -5.12
CA ASP A 161 -9.21 -22.88 -4.90
C ASP A 161 -10.71 -23.02 -5.24
N LYS A 162 -11.47 -21.92 -5.12
CA LYS A 162 -12.92 -21.91 -5.34
C LYS A 162 -13.35 -21.21 -6.63
N ASN A 163 -12.41 -20.65 -7.38
CA ASN A 163 -12.66 -19.82 -8.55
C ASN A 163 -13.80 -18.81 -8.34
N SER A 164 -13.78 -18.10 -7.22
CA SER A 164 -14.84 -17.16 -6.87
C SER A 164 -14.34 -16.00 -6.01
N TRP A 165 -15.04 -14.86 -6.13
CA TRP A 165 -14.85 -13.70 -5.27
C TRP A 165 -15.48 -13.91 -3.90
N LYS A 166 -14.70 -13.67 -2.84
CA LYS A 166 -15.17 -13.61 -1.46
C LYS A 166 -15.27 -12.15 -1.01
N LYS A 167 -16.46 -11.72 -0.60
CA LYS A 167 -16.64 -10.47 0.15
C LYS A 167 -16.09 -10.66 1.56
N LEU A 168 -15.11 -9.86 1.96
CA LEU A 168 -14.51 -9.97 3.31
C LEU A 168 -15.25 -9.11 4.32
N VAL A 169 -15.42 -7.83 3.99
CA VAL A 169 -15.88 -6.81 4.93
C VAL A 169 -16.46 -5.61 4.20
N SER A 170 -17.40 -4.91 4.84
CA SER A 170 -17.80 -3.54 4.46
C SER A 170 -17.60 -2.62 5.67
N PHE A 171 -16.68 -1.66 5.55
CA PHE A 171 -16.43 -0.62 6.54
C PHE A 171 -16.98 0.72 6.09
N ARG A 172 -17.48 1.56 7.01
CA ARG A 172 -17.99 2.90 6.70
C ARG A 172 -17.34 3.95 7.60
N THR A 173 -16.83 5.02 7.01
CA THR A 173 -16.22 6.15 7.74
C THR A 173 -16.70 7.49 7.18
N LYS A 174 -16.49 8.58 7.92
CA LYS A 174 -16.80 9.94 7.44
C LYS A 174 -15.69 10.40 6.50
N THR A 175 -16.09 10.85 5.31
CA THR A 175 -15.16 11.24 4.23
C THR A 175 -15.50 12.61 3.64
N GLY A 176 -16.61 13.22 4.09
CA GLY A 176 -17.18 14.39 3.43
C GLY A 176 -17.86 14.05 2.10
N GLY A 177 -18.26 12.79 1.91
CA GLY A 177 -18.97 12.34 0.70
C GLY A 177 -18.07 12.12 -0.51
N LYS A 178 -16.80 11.78 -0.27
CA LYS A 178 -15.80 11.55 -1.33
C LYS A 178 -15.60 10.05 -1.59
N ASN A 179 -15.34 9.69 -2.85
CA ASN A 179 -14.90 8.34 -3.20
C ASN A 179 -13.39 8.17 -2.97
N MET A 180 -12.87 6.98 -3.31
CA MET A 180 -11.45 6.68 -3.20
C MET A 180 -10.63 7.60 -4.11
N HIS A 181 -9.54 8.14 -3.58
CA HIS A 181 -8.54 8.90 -4.31
C HIS A 181 -7.14 8.62 -3.76
N GLY A 182 -6.11 9.12 -4.45
CA GLY A 182 -4.73 8.91 -4.05
C GLY A 182 -4.37 7.42 -4.02
N LEU A 183 -4.66 6.70 -5.12
CA LEU A 183 -4.53 5.25 -5.18
C LEU A 183 -3.06 4.82 -5.19
N TYR A 184 -2.73 3.75 -4.46
CA TYR A 184 -1.35 3.28 -4.35
C TYR A 184 -1.24 1.77 -4.05
N SER A 185 -0.03 1.25 -4.18
CA SER A 185 0.43 -0.07 -3.73
C SER A 185 1.79 0.07 -3.05
N PHE A 186 2.18 -0.87 -2.18
CA PHE A 186 3.52 -0.83 -1.55
C PHE A 186 4.06 -2.19 -1.09
N ILE A 187 5.35 -2.22 -0.77
CA ILE A 187 6.00 -3.29 0.00
C ILE A 187 6.60 -2.67 1.27
N GLU A 188 6.32 -3.26 2.43
CA GLU A 188 6.83 -2.84 3.73
C GLU A 188 7.52 -4.00 4.47
N ASP A 189 8.59 -3.65 5.19
CA ASP A 189 9.21 -4.46 6.24
C ASP A 189 8.73 -3.99 7.62
N PHE A 190 7.80 -4.75 8.21
CA PHE A 190 7.31 -4.47 9.56
C PHE A 190 8.00 -5.32 10.63
N ARG A 191 9.01 -6.14 10.28
CA ARG A 191 9.76 -6.91 11.28
C ARG A 191 10.64 -6.01 12.14
N ARG A 192 11.24 -4.99 11.52
CA ARG A 192 12.02 -3.91 12.17
C ARG A 192 13.09 -4.41 13.15
N ASP A 193 13.71 -5.55 12.85
CA ASP A 193 14.63 -6.29 13.75
C ASP A 193 16.12 -6.15 13.39
N LYS A 194 16.47 -5.20 12.50
CA LYS A 194 17.83 -4.96 11.95
C LYS A 194 18.36 -6.06 11.03
N LYS A 195 17.87 -7.31 11.14
CA LYS A 195 18.26 -8.43 10.27
C LYS A 195 17.52 -8.37 8.94
N SER A 196 16.23 -8.05 9.01
CA SER A 196 15.29 -7.97 7.88
C SER A 196 15.67 -6.97 6.79
N VAL A 197 16.52 -6.00 7.13
CA VAL A 197 17.15 -5.07 6.17
C VAL A 197 17.90 -5.82 5.06
N ASN A 198 18.52 -6.96 5.40
CA ASN A 198 19.35 -7.75 4.49
C ASN A 198 18.57 -8.83 3.74
N GLU A 199 17.23 -8.85 3.87
CA GLU A 199 16.37 -9.83 3.23
C GLU A 199 15.52 -9.16 2.15
N VAL A 200 15.46 -9.81 0.98
CA VAL A 200 14.78 -9.27 -0.19
C VAL A 200 13.27 -9.50 -0.07
N ARG A 201 12.51 -8.46 -0.39
CA ARG A 201 11.07 -8.51 -0.62
C ARG A 201 10.80 -7.96 -2.00
N SER A 202 10.02 -8.69 -2.80
CA SER A 202 9.69 -8.23 -4.15
C SER A 202 8.35 -8.77 -4.61
N ALA A 203 7.64 -7.96 -5.42
CA ALA A 203 6.32 -8.32 -5.93
C ALA A 203 6.00 -7.63 -7.25
N ARG A 204 5.11 -8.24 -8.02
CA ARG A 204 4.58 -7.75 -9.30
C ARG A 204 3.16 -7.24 -9.13
N PHE A 205 2.89 -6.05 -9.64
CA PHE A 205 1.59 -5.37 -9.62
C PHE A 205 1.13 -5.15 -11.06
N PHE A 206 -0.05 -5.67 -11.41
CA PHE A 206 -0.50 -5.70 -12.80
C PHE A 206 -2.03 -5.82 -12.92
N ASN A 207 -2.53 -5.77 -14.16
CA ASN A 207 -3.96 -5.73 -14.48
C ASN A 207 -4.71 -4.73 -13.60
N ILE A 208 -4.22 -3.49 -13.60
CA ILE A 208 -4.72 -2.45 -12.72
C ILE A 208 -5.92 -1.78 -13.40
N PHE A 209 -7.09 -1.90 -12.80
CA PHE A 209 -8.32 -1.32 -13.32
C PHE A 209 -8.99 -0.46 -12.26
N VAL A 210 -9.56 0.65 -12.69
CA VAL A 210 -10.39 1.50 -11.84
C VAL A 210 -11.71 1.75 -12.55
N ARG A 211 -12.78 1.97 -11.77
CA ARG A 211 -14.07 2.41 -12.27
C ARG A 211 -14.36 3.81 -11.76
N THR A 212 -14.67 4.74 -12.65
CA THR A 212 -15.15 6.07 -12.21
C THR A 212 -16.67 6.06 -12.12
N VAL A 213 -17.20 7.03 -11.37
CA VAL A 213 -18.66 7.19 -11.23
C VAL A 213 -19.32 7.50 -12.57
N ASN A 214 -18.61 8.04 -13.57
CA ASN A 214 -19.23 8.50 -14.81
C ASN A 214 -18.77 7.74 -16.07
N ASP A 215 -17.57 7.16 -16.07
CA ASP A 215 -16.90 6.71 -17.30
C ASP A 215 -16.68 5.20 -17.36
N GLY A 216 -17.20 4.45 -16.38
CA GLY A 216 -17.05 3.01 -16.34
C GLY A 216 -15.62 2.59 -16.00
N TRP A 217 -15.25 1.38 -16.44
CA TRP A 217 -13.95 0.76 -16.14
C TRP A 217 -12.88 1.18 -17.14
N HIS A 218 -11.68 1.49 -16.65
CA HIS A 218 -10.49 1.69 -17.49
C HIS A 218 -9.22 1.16 -16.82
N SER A 219 -8.24 0.82 -17.66
CA SER A 219 -6.93 0.32 -17.23
C SER A 219 -6.01 1.47 -16.82
N ILE A 220 -5.19 1.27 -15.79
CA ILE A 220 -4.13 2.18 -15.39
C ILE A 220 -2.80 1.72 -15.98
N SER A 221 -2.17 2.59 -16.78
CA SER A 221 -0.91 2.31 -17.48
C SER A 221 0.34 2.91 -16.87
N LYS A 222 0.18 3.83 -15.92
CA LYS A 222 1.31 4.52 -15.31
C LYS A 222 1.30 4.34 -13.81
N ALA A 223 2.48 4.26 -13.24
CA ALA A 223 2.69 4.25 -11.80
C ALA A 223 3.92 5.08 -11.45
N ARG A 224 3.82 5.90 -10.40
CA ARG A 224 4.93 6.69 -9.89
C ARG A 224 5.64 5.91 -8.80
N PHE A 225 6.92 5.62 -8.99
CA PHE A 225 7.74 4.99 -7.97
C PHE A 225 8.09 5.99 -6.87
N THR A 226 7.81 5.66 -5.61
CA THR A 226 8.24 6.45 -4.45
C THR A 226 8.74 5.54 -3.33
N ALA A 227 9.38 6.12 -2.33
CA ALA A 227 9.82 5.41 -1.14
C ALA A 227 9.60 6.28 0.10
N SER A 228 9.39 5.64 1.25
CA SER A 228 9.27 6.30 2.55
C SER A 228 10.55 7.05 2.90
N ASN A 229 10.53 7.92 3.90
CA ASN A 229 11.72 8.70 4.28
C ASN A 229 12.14 8.54 5.74
N SER A 230 11.68 7.52 6.44
CA SER A 230 11.98 7.32 7.86
C SER A 230 13.47 7.07 8.09
N ASP A 231 14.06 7.71 9.10
CA ASP A 231 15.51 7.65 9.38
C ASP A 231 16.00 6.26 9.77
N TRP A 232 15.09 5.38 10.21
CA TRP A 232 15.38 4.01 10.63
C TRP A 232 15.33 2.99 9.47
N GLU A 233 15.00 3.41 8.25
CA GLU A 233 14.95 2.55 7.07
C GLU A 233 16.20 2.67 6.18
N SER A 234 16.67 1.54 5.64
CA SER A 234 17.80 1.49 4.71
C SER A 234 17.49 2.18 3.38
N LYS A 235 18.28 3.17 3.00
CA LYS A 235 17.89 4.10 1.92
C LYS A 235 18.11 3.59 0.50
N ASP A 236 19.14 2.76 0.31
CA ASP A 236 19.71 2.51 -1.02
C ASP A 236 19.26 1.18 -1.64
N ASN A 237 18.79 0.23 -0.82
CA ASN A 237 18.45 -1.12 -1.26
C ASN A 237 16.99 -1.23 -1.69
N ILE A 238 16.61 -0.39 -2.65
CA ILE A 238 15.27 -0.31 -3.23
C ILE A 238 15.36 -0.26 -4.75
N ASP A 239 14.37 -0.78 -5.45
CA ASP A 239 14.26 -0.56 -6.89
C ASP A 239 12.83 -0.73 -7.40
N ALA A 240 12.57 -0.21 -8.59
CA ALA A 240 11.34 -0.44 -9.31
C ALA A 240 11.61 -0.63 -10.80
N MET A 241 10.84 -1.47 -11.47
CA MET A 241 11.00 -1.68 -12.91
C MET A 241 9.69 -2.14 -13.57
N ILE A 242 9.72 -2.23 -14.90
CA ILE A 242 8.70 -2.90 -15.68
C ILE A 242 9.31 -4.15 -16.28
N PHE A 243 8.61 -5.28 -16.15
CA PHE A 243 8.94 -6.51 -16.85
C PHE A 243 7.65 -7.24 -17.19
N ASP A 244 7.52 -7.75 -18.42
CA ASP A 244 6.35 -8.54 -18.86
C ASP A 244 5.01 -7.80 -18.65
N ASN A 245 4.96 -6.49 -18.93
CA ASN A 245 3.79 -5.63 -18.65
C ASN A 245 3.32 -5.65 -17.19
N LYS A 246 4.24 -5.79 -16.24
CA LYS A 246 3.98 -5.71 -14.79
C LYS A 246 4.91 -4.71 -14.15
N PHE A 247 4.40 -3.90 -13.23
CA PHE A 247 5.23 -3.09 -12.36
C PHE A 247 5.84 -3.98 -11.29
N ILE A 248 7.11 -3.82 -10.99
CA ILE A 248 7.82 -4.57 -9.97
C ILE A 248 8.35 -3.59 -8.93
N LEU A 249 8.11 -3.87 -7.65
CA LEU A 249 8.78 -3.23 -6.53
C LEU A 249 9.71 -4.23 -5.85
N MET A 250 10.87 -3.74 -5.42
CA MET A 250 11.88 -4.52 -4.69
C MET A 250 12.44 -3.67 -3.55
N THR A 251 12.67 -4.30 -2.39
CA THR A 251 13.33 -3.66 -1.24
C THR A 251 14.09 -4.69 -0.41
N GLY A 252 15.16 -4.24 0.25
CA GLY A 252 15.99 -5.04 1.16
C GLY A 252 17.13 -5.79 0.46
N GLY A 253 17.94 -6.48 1.27
CA GLY A 253 19.07 -7.27 0.79
C GLY A 253 20.09 -6.47 -0.01
N SER A 254 20.62 -7.09 -1.06
CA SER A 254 21.64 -6.52 -1.95
C SER A 254 21.05 -5.84 -3.20
N ILE A 255 19.75 -5.51 -3.18
CA ILE A 255 19.10 -4.76 -4.26
C ILE A 255 19.86 -3.45 -4.49
N LYS A 256 20.08 -3.13 -5.76
CA LYS A 256 20.69 -1.86 -6.18
C LYS A 256 19.64 -1.04 -6.88
N GLN A 257 19.52 0.23 -6.48
CA GLN A 257 18.62 1.15 -7.15
C GLN A 257 19.10 1.46 -8.57
N ASN A 258 18.26 1.15 -9.56
CA ASN A 258 18.47 1.56 -10.95
C ASN A 258 17.42 2.59 -11.38
N CYS A 259 16.20 2.50 -10.84
CA CYS A 259 15.13 3.45 -11.06
C CYS A 259 15.16 4.57 -10.01
N PRO A 260 15.34 5.84 -10.41
CA PRO A 260 15.26 6.96 -9.48
C PRO A 260 13.88 7.07 -8.82
N ILE A 261 13.85 7.43 -7.54
CA ILE A 261 12.60 7.80 -6.85
C ILE A 261 11.93 8.96 -7.60
N GLY A 262 10.62 8.88 -7.76
CA GLY A 262 9.80 9.88 -8.46
C GLY A 262 9.57 9.58 -9.93
N THR A 263 10.23 8.55 -10.48
CA THR A 263 10.06 8.10 -11.87
C THR A 263 8.64 7.62 -12.13
N TRP A 264 8.09 8.01 -13.28
CA TRP A 264 6.86 7.43 -13.82
C TRP A 264 7.21 6.24 -14.72
N LEU A 265 6.77 5.07 -14.30
CA LEU A 265 6.82 3.83 -15.08
C LEU A 265 5.55 3.78 -15.94
N GLU A 266 5.67 3.43 -17.22
CA GLU A 266 4.55 3.35 -18.17
C GLU A 266 4.55 2.03 -18.97
N ILE A 267 3.41 1.33 -18.96
CA ILE A 267 3.17 0.12 -19.75
C ILE A 267 2.33 0.49 -20.97
N ASN A 268 2.87 0.27 -22.17
CA ASN A 268 2.21 0.70 -23.42
C ASN A 268 1.09 -0.25 -23.89
N ASN A 269 1.19 -1.54 -23.59
CA ASN A 269 0.28 -2.57 -24.12
C ASN A 269 -0.47 -3.26 -22.97
N LEU A 270 -1.61 -2.67 -22.58
CA LEU A 270 -2.47 -3.22 -21.53
C LEU A 270 -3.68 -3.94 -22.09
N ASN A 271 -4.22 -4.83 -21.27
CA ASN A 271 -5.60 -5.25 -21.44
C ASN A 271 -6.52 -4.04 -21.22
N LYS A 272 -7.45 -3.83 -22.15
CA LYS A 272 -8.42 -2.73 -22.11
C LYS A 272 -9.70 -3.09 -21.37
N GLU A 273 -9.99 -4.38 -21.25
CA GLU A 273 -11.20 -4.87 -20.60
C GLU A 273 -10.88 -5.35 -19.17
N PRO A 274 -11.70 -4.95 -18.18
CA PRO A 274 -11.56 -5.50 -16.84
C PRO A 274 -11.89 -7.00 -16.84
N PRO A 275 -11.52 -7.74 -15.78
CA PRO A 275 -11.86 -9.15 -15.66
C PRO A 275 -13.37 -9.40 -15.80
N LYS A 276 -13.73 -10.41 -16.59
CA LYS A 276 -15.14 -10.79 -16.82
C LYS A 276 -15.79 -11.45 -15.60
N ASP A 277 -14.97 -11.90 -14.65
CA ASP A 277 -15.40 -12.55 -13.41
C ASP A 277 -15.71 -11.54 -12.29
N LEU A 278 -15.62 -10.23 -12.54
CA LEU A 278 -15.94 -9.21 -11.53
C LEU A 278 -17.38 -9.36 -11.03
N PRO A 279 -17.66 -9.12 -9.74
CA PRO A 279 -19.00 -9.28 -9.18
C PRO A 279 -20.07 -8.50 -9.95
N ASN A 280 -21.18 -9.18 -10.29
CA ASN A 280 -22.25 -8.65 -11.16
C ASN A 280 -22.91 -7.34 -10.65
N PHE A 281 -22.87 -7.04 -9.35
CA PHE A 281 -23.39 -5.75 -8.86
C PHE A 281 -22.51 -4.55 -9.28
N LEU A 282 -21.33 -4.80 -9.88
CA LEU A 282 -20.47 -3.78 -10.46
C LEU A 282 -20.73 -3.52 -11.95
N THR A 283 -21.56 -4.32 -12.60
CA THR A 283 -22.05 -4.02 -13.95
C THR A 283 -23.26 -3.11 -13.81
N ARG A 284 -23.11 -1.81 -14.10
CA ARG A 284 -24.28 -0.92 -14.18
C ARG A 284 -25.16 -1.36 -15.36
N PRO A 285 -26.49 -1.36 -15.24
CA PRO A 285 -27.36 -1.40 -16.41
C PRO A 285 -27.01 -0.20 -17.31
N VAL A 286 -26.88 -0.43 -18.62
CA VAL A 286 -26.86 0.67 -19.59
C VAL A 286 -28.22 1.34 -19.53
N ILE A 287 -28.33 2.51 -18.90
CA ILE A 287 -29.54 3.32 -18.95
C ILE A 287 -29.56 3.97 -20.34
N THR A 288 -30.24 3.33 -21.30
CA THR A 288 -30.61 3.99 -22.54
C THR A 288 -31.70 5.01 -22.21
N HIS A 289 -31.34 6.29 -22.10
CA HIS A 289 -32.34 7.36 -22.07
C HIS A 289 -32.99 7.47 -23.45
N SER A 290 -34.08 6.72 -23.67
CA SER A 290 -35.05 7.08 -24.72
C SER A 290 -35.81 8.30 -24.22
N MET A 291 -35.53 9.47 -24.80
CA MET A 291 -36.36 10.66 -24.59
C MET A 291 -37.79 10.35 -25.06
N PRO A 292 -38.84 10.68 -24.27
CA PRO A 292 -40.19 10.65 -24.78
C PRO A 292 -40.30 11.68 -25.91
N SER A 293 -40.73 11.26 -27.09
CA SER A 293 -41.16 12.17 -28.12
C SER A 293 -42.38 12.94 -27.60
N GLU A 294 -42.24 14.25 -27.41
CA GLU A 294 -43.40 15.13 -27.26
C GLU A 294 -44.19 15.11 -28.58
N SER A 295 -45.34 14.46 -28.56
CA SER A 295 -46.35 14.60 -29.61
C SER A 295 -47.07 15.93 -29.42
N LYS A 296 -47.06 16.75 -30.48
CA LYS A 296 -47.91 17.93 -30.68
C LYS A 296 -49.39 17.61 -30.64
#